data_AF-A0AAN9IAL9-F1
#
_entry.id   AF-A0AAN9IAL9-F1
#
_cell.length_a   1.000
_cell.length_b   1.000
_cell.length_c   1.000
_cell.angle_alpha   90.00
_cell.angle_beta   90.00
_cell.angle_gamma   90.00
#
_symmetry.space_group_name_H-M   'P 1'
#
loop_
_entity.id
_entity.type
_entity.pdbx_description
1 polymer ?
#
loop_
_entity_poly.entity_id
_entity_poly.type
_entity_poly.pdbx_seq_one_letter_code
_entity_poly.pdbx_strand_id
1 'polypeptide(L)'
;MARLVVVFLTVFLLMHTSEMSLTSSTACDHVNWDFTTCLRYLAGYESDPTKHCCESLGELNMEAEKQNTKDVCRCIGNLATDIGIRFDDSRIGALPHKCHTPIIFPISDQINCSS
;
A
#
# COMPACT_ATOMS: atom_id res chain seq x y z
N MET A 1 -3.27 17.33 -44.56
CA MET A 1 -4.30 16.39 -44.06
C MET A 1 -3.70 15.19 -43.34
N ALA A 2 -2.97 14.29 -44.01
CA ALA A 2 -2.43 13.05 -43.40
C ALA A 2 -1.54 13.27 -42.15
N ARG A 3 -0.69 14.31 -42.15
CA ARG A 3 0.18 14.62 -40.99
C ARG A 3 -0.60 15.02 -39.73
N LEU A 4 -1.72 15.73 -39.90
CA LEU A 4 -2.57 16.13 -38.76
C LEU A 4 -3.32 14.92 -38.20
N VAL A 5 -3.76 14.00 -39.05
CA VAL A 5 -4.43 12.76 -38.63
C VAL A 5 -3.52 11.87 -37.80
N VAL A 6 -2.23 11.75 -38.17
CA VAL A 6 -1.25 10.96 -37.42
C VAL A 6 -0.95 11.58 -36.05
N VAL A 7 -0.87 12.90 -35.96
CA VAL A 7 -0.66 13.61 -34.67
C VAL A 7 -1.87 13.43 -33.74
N PHE A 8 -3.09 13.53 -34.27
CA PHE A 8 -4.29 13.31 -33.47
C PHE A 8 -4.40 11.86 -32.95
N LEU A 9 -4.08 10.86 -33.78
CA LEU A 9 -4.12 9.45 -33.37
C LEU A 9 -3.06 9.12 -32.31
N THR A 10 -1.86 9.67 -32.44
CA THR A 10 -0.77 9.46 -31.45
C THR A 10 -1.08 10.09 -30.11
N VAL A 11 -1.67 11.30 -30.08
CA VAL A 11 -2.12 11.94 -28.84
C VAL A 11 -3.27 11.16 -28.18
N PHE A 12 -4.22 10.64 -28.97
CA PHE A 12 -5.35 9.85 -28.43
C PHE A 12 -4.89 8.54 -27.76
N LEU A 13 -3.87 7.89 -28.32
CA LEU A 13 -3.30 6.66 -27.77
C LEU A 13 -2.53 6.90 -26.46
N LEU A 14 -1.89 8.06 -26.30
CA LEU A 14 -1.18 8.44 -25.07
C LEU A 14 -2.13 8.81 -23.92
N MET A 15 -3.40 9.16 -24.22
CA MET A 15 -4.41 9.48 -23.20
C MET A 15 -5.09 8.24 -22.59
N HIS A 16 -4.82 7.04 -23.12
CA HIS A 16 -5.45 5.78 -22.66
C HIS A 16 -4.69 5.06 -21.53
N THR A 17 -3.56 5.59 -21.05
CA THR A 17 -2.77 4.93 -19.99
C THR A 17 -3.06 5.50 -18.60
N SER A 18 -4.34 5.66 -18.26
CA SER A 18 -4.75 5.72 -16.86
C SER A 18 -5.55 4.44 -16.58
N GLU A 19 -4.84 3.37 -16.23
CA GLU A 19 -5.45 2.25 -15.52
C GLU A 19 -5.84 2.75 -14.13
N MET A 20 -6.95 3.50 -14.06
CA MET A 20 -7.63 3.71 -12.79
C MET A 20 -8.33 2.38 -12.49
N SER A 21 -7.64 1.53 -11.73
CA SER A 21 -8.22 0.34 -11.12
C SER A 21 -9.31 0.77 -10.15
N LEU A 22 -10.52 1.02 -10.65
CA LEU A 22 -11.70 1.40 -9.85
C LEU A 22 -12.06 0.34 -8.79
N THR A 23 -11.53 -0.88 -8.91
CA THR A 23 -11.66 -1.96 -7.93
C THR A 23 -10.77 -1.78 -6.70
N SER A 24 -9.72 -0.94 -6.77
CA SER A 24 -8.78 -0.78 -5.66
C SER A 24 -9.29 0.16 -4.57
N SER A 25 -10.26 1.04 -4.85
CA SER A 25 -10.67 2.05 -3.88
C SER A 25 -11.33 1.42 -2.64
N THR A 26 -12.36 0.59 -2.82
CA THR A 26 -13.04 -0.08 -1.69
C THR A 26 -12.17 -1.15 -1.03
N ALA A 27 -11.30 -1.79 -1.81
CA ALA A 27 -10.35 -2.78 -1.31
C ALA A 27 -9.26 -2.15 -0.45
N CYS A 28 -8.79 -0.95 -0.80
CA CYS A 28 -7.84 -0.19 -0.01
C CYS A 28 -8.48 0.44 1.23
N ASP A 29 -9.80 0.69 1.27
CA ASP A 29 -10.43 1.28 2.45
C ASP A 29 -10.24 0.40 3.70
N HIS A 30 -10.43 -0.92 3.55
CA HIS A 30 -10.17 -1.89 4.62
C HIS A 30 -8.70 -1.94 5.01
N VAL A 31 -7.81 -2.08 4.01
CA VAL A 31 -6.36 -2.11 4.24
C VAL A 31 -5.88 -0.85 4.94
N ASN A 32 -6.35 0.32 4.51
CA ASN A 32 -5.97 1.60 5.08
C ASN A 32 -6.44 1.71 6.52
N TRP A 33 -7.71 1.37 6.79
CA TRP A 33 -8.27 1.41 8.14
C TRP A 33 -7.46 0.55 9.10
N ASP A 34 -7.24 -0.71 8.76
CA ASP A 34 -6.52 -1.67 9.59
C ASP A 34 -5.04 -1.26 9.75
N PHE A 35 -4.39 -0.78 8.69
CA PHE A 35 -2.99 -0.40 8.71
C PHE A 35 -2.72 0.91 9.47
N THR A 36 -3.68 1.84 9.56
CA THR A 36 -3.49 3.12 10.27
C THR A 36 -3.05 2.93 11.73
N THR A 37 -3.47 1.83 12.34
CA THR A 37 -3.18 1.43 13.71
C THR A 37 -1.68 1.22 13.97
N CYS A 38 -0.91 0.91 12.93
CA CYS A 38 0.53 0.65 12.98
C CYS A 38 1.41 1.86 12.66
N LEU A 39 0.84 2.93 12.11
CA LEU A 39 1.60 4.08 11.57
C LEU A 39 2.52 4.73 12.61
N ARG A 40 2.03 4.92 13.85
CA ARG A 40 2.81 5.60 14.89
C ARG A 40 4.07 4.83 15.27
N TYR A 41 3.97 3.51 15.36
CA TYR A 41 5.13 2.65 15.57
C TYR A 41 6.07 2.69 14.37
N LEU A 42 5.56 2.48 13.15
CA LEU A 42 6.36 2.43 11.93
C LEU A 42 7.08 3.75 11.62
N ALA A 43 6.47 4.88 11.95
CA ALA A 43 7.06 6.21 11.81
C ALA A 43 7.98 6.61 12.98
N GLY A 44 8.17 5.73 13.97
CA GLY A 44 9.09 5.94 15.09
C GLY A 44 8.55 6.81 16.22
N TYR A 45 7.27 7.18 16.22
CA TYR A 45 6.64 7.94 17.30
C TYR A 45 6.38 7.12 18.57
N GLU A 46 6.35 5.79 18.46
CA GLU A 46 6.15 4.87 19.57
C GLU A 46 7.24 3.79 19.61
N SER A 47 7.64 3.34 20.79
CA SER A 47 8.67 2.31 20.95
C SER A 47 8.20 0.93 20.52
N ASP A 48 6.91 0.65 20.67
CA ASP A 48 6.29 -0.65 20.48
C ASP A 48 4.98 -0.52 19.72
N PRO A 49 4.59 -1.54 18.92
CA PRO A 49 3.29 -1.56 18.27
C PRO A 49 2.19 -1.67 19.32
N THR A 50 1.06 -1.02 19.08
CA THR A 50 -0.11 -1.17 19.92
C THR A 50 -0.68 -2.60 19.77
N LYS A 51 -1.45 -3.04 20.77
CA LYS A 51 -2.21 -4.29 20.68
C LYS A 51 -3.10 -4.33 19.43
N HIS A 52 -3.71 -3.20 19.11
CA HIS A 52 -4.59 -3.06 17.96
C HIS A 52 -3.83 -3.20 16.64
N CYS A 53 -2.63 -2.61 16.51
CA CYS A 53 -1.75 -2.84 15.37
C CYS A 53 -1.45 -4.32 15.16
N CYS A 54 -1.09 -5.03 16.23
CA CYS A 54 -0.79 -6.46 16.11
C CYS A 54 -2.01 -7.30 15.74
N GLU A 55 -3.21 -6.95 16.21
CA GLU A 55 -4.46 -7.61 15.82
C GLU A 55 -4.77 -7.37 14.33
N SER A 56 -4.65 -6.12 13.87
CA SER A 56 -4.89 -5.73 12.48
C SER A 56 -3.90 -6.35 11.49
N LEU A 57 -2.69 -6.74 11.90
CA LEU A 57 -1.79 -7.50 11.04
C LEU A 57 -2.38 -8.86 10.61
N GLY A 58 -3.15 -9.52 11.49
CA GLY A 58 -3.85 -10.75 11.14
C GLY A 58 -4.94 -10.50 10.10
N GLU A 59 -5.68 -9.39 10.24
CA GLU A 59 -6.72 -8.96 9.30
C GLU A 59 -6.13 -8.64 7.92
N LEU A 60 -5.02 -7.90 7.91
CA LEU A 60 -4.29 -7.56 6.69
C LEU A 60 -3.71 -8.79 5.96
N ASN A 61 -3.29 -9.83 6.70
CA ASN A 61 -2.90 -11.09 6.08
C ASN A 61 -4.08 -11.77 5.39
N MET A 62 -5.24 -11.85 6.05
CA MET A 62 -6.46 -12.39 5.43
C MET A 62 -6.86 -11.59 4.19
N GLU A 63 -6.67 -10.27 4.23
CA GLU A 63 -6.97 -9.42 3.09
C GLU A 63 -5.99 -9.61 1.93
N ALA A 64 -4.70 -9.79 2.23
CA ALA A 64 -3.69 -10.15 1.25
C ALA A 64 -3.94 -11.53 0.61
N GLU A 65 -4.50 -12.48 1.36
CA GLU A 65 -4.92 -13.79 0.83
C GLU A 65 -6.14 -13.72 -0.09
N LYS A 66 -7.14 -12.90 0.26
CA LYS A 66 -8.35 -12.70 -0.56
C LYS A 66 -8.07 -11.93 -1.85
N GLN A 67 -7.17 -10.95 -1.76
CA GLN A 67 -6.80 -10.08 -2.86
C GLN A 67 -5.47 -10.53 -3.48
N ASN A 68 -4.47 -9.65 -3.48
CA ASN A 68 -3.10 -9.89 -3.90
C ASN A 68 -2.18 -9.14 -2.93
N THR A 69 -1.06 -9.76 -2.54
CA THR A 69 -0.09 -9.14 -1.62
C THR A 69 0.46 -7.80 -2.15
N LYS A 70 0.58 -7.64 -3.48
CA LYS A 70 1.02 -6.40 -4.13
C LYS A 70 -0.04 -5.30 -4.07
N ASP A 71 -1.32 -5.67 -4.05
CA ASP A 71 -2.41 -4.71 -3.92
C ASP A 71 -2.44 -4.12 -2.51
N VAL A 72 -2.33 -4.97 -1.48
CA VAL A 72 -2.23 -4.53 -0.08
C VAL A 72 -1.03 -3.59 0.11
N CYS A 73 0.14 -3.96 -0.42
CA CYS A 73 1.32 -3.09 -0.38
C CYS A 73 1.08 -1.73 -1.06
N ARG A 74 0.43 -1.74 -2.23
CA ARG A 74 0.13 -0.50 -2.97
C ARG A 74 -0.82 0.40 -2.18
N CYS A 75 -1.84 -0.17 -1.53
CA CYS A 75 -2.73 0.60 -0.64
C CYS A 75 -1.93 1.25 0.50
N ILE A 76 -1.06 0.49 1.16
CA ILE A 76 -0.21 0.98 2.25
C ILE A 76 0.72 2.11 1.77
N GLY A 77 1.36 1.93 0.61
CA GLY A 77 2.27 2.93 0.05
C GLY A 77 1.56 4.19 -0.40
N ASN A 78 0.36 4.08 -0.98
CA ASN A 78 -0.48 5.21 -1.32
C ASN A 78 -0.90 5.97 -0.06
N LEU A 79 -1.40 5.27 0.96
CA LEU A 79 -1.76 5.88 2.24
C LEU A 79 -0.58 6.66 2.85
N ALA A 80 0.61 6.04 2.90
CA ALA A 80 1.82 6.68 3.43
C ALA A 80 2.21 7.94 2.65
N THR A 81 2.10 7.88 1.31
CA THR A 81 2.37 9.00 0.41
C THR A 81 1.36 10.13 0.63
N ASP A 82 0.07 9.81 0.70
CA ASP A 82 -1.03 10.77 0.84
C ASP A 82 -0.95 11.53 2.18
N ILE A 83 -0.57 10.85 3.26
CA ILE A 83 -0.40 11.46 4.60
C ILE A 83 1.01 12.01 4.86
N GLY A 84 1.95 11.82 3.93
CA GLY A 84 3.32 12.30 4.03
C GLY A 84 4.14 11.66 5.15
N ILE A 85 3.91 10.38 5.46
CA ILE A 85 4.64 9.63 6.48
C ILE A 85 5.70 8.73 5.84
N ARG A 86 6.88 8.68 6.47
CA ARG A 86 7.93 7.70 6.14
C ARG A 86 7.95 6.58 7.18
N PHE A 87 8.22 5.37 6.74
CA PHE A 87 8.42 4.24 7.64
C PHE A 87 9.90 4.00 7.88
N ASP A 88 10.23 3.56 9.09
CA ASP A 88 11.57 3.10 9.45
C ASP A 88 11.70 1.61 9.10
N ASP A 89 12.61 1.30 8.17
CA ASP A 89 12.86 -0.06 7.69
C ASP A 89 13.21 -1.05 8.81
N SER A 90 13.93 -0.59 9.85
CA SER A 90 14.28 -1.43 10.99
C SER A 90 13.04 -1.82 11.79
N ARG A 91 12.04 -0.93 11.83
CA ARG A 91 10.77 -1.15 12.54
C ARG A 91 9.84 -2.03 11.73
N ILE A 92 9.81 -1.87 10.41
CA ILE A 92 9.13 -2.80 9.50
C ILE A 92 9.65 -4.22 9.73
N GLY A 93 10.97 -4.42 9.74
CA GLY A 93 11.59 -5.72 9.99
C GLY A 93 11.34 -6.28 11.40
N ALA A 94 11.22 -5.42 12.41
CA ALA A 94 10.94 -5.83 13.79
C ALA A 94 9.46 -6.14 14.06
N LEU A 95 8.54 -5.63 13.23
CA LEU A 95 7.09 -5.71 13.46
C LEU A 95 6.56 -7.16 13.59
N PRO A 96 6.91 -8.11 12.69
CA PRO A 96 6.42 -9.49 12.81
C PRO A 96 6.84 -10.16 14.12
N HIS A 97 8.06 -9.88 14.58
CA HIS A 97 8.60 -10.42 15.81
C HIS A 97 7.92 -9.83 17.05
N LYS A 98 7.72 -8.50 17.09
CA LYS A 98 7.04 -7.85 18.21
C LYS A 98 5.57 -8.26 18.34
N CYS A 99 4.89 -8.42 17.21
CA CYS A 99 3.49 -8.83 17.17
C CYS A 99 3.27 -10.34 17.19
N HIS A 100 4.33 -11.16 17.17
CA HIS A 100 4.25 -12.62 17.05
C HIS A 100 3.34 -13.07 15.89
N THR A 101 3.31 -12.28 14.82
CA THR A 101 2.40 -12.44 13.68
C THR A 101 3.21 -12.30 12.41
N PRO A 102 3.28 -13.34 11.54
CA PRO A 102 3.97 -13.21 10.26
C PRO A 102 3.26 -12.16 9.39
N ILE A 103 4.00 -11.51 8.51
CA ILE A 103 3.44 -10.59 7.52
C ILE A 103 3.72 -11.19 6.15
N ILE A 104 2.67 -11.46 5.36
CA ILE A 104 2.78 -12.16 4.08
C ILE A 104 2.85 -11.22 2.87
N PHE A 105 2.77 -9.91 3.11
CA PHE A 105 2.78 -8.85 2.10
C PHE A 105 3.94 -7.88 2.35
N PRO A 106 4.49 -7.25 1.30
CA PRO A 106 5.49 -6.21 1.48
C PRO A 106 4.89 -4.95 2.12
N ILE A 107 5.67 -4.28 2.95
CA ILE A 107 5.36 -2.95 3.49
C ILE A 107 6.33 -1.97 2.85
N SER A 108 5.81 -0.94 2.19
CA SER A 108 6.61 0.13 1.59
C SER A 108 5.89 1.46 1.69
N ASP A 109 6.61 2.51 2.09
CA ASP A 109 6.14 3.90 2.07
C ASP A 109 6.42 4.62 0.72
N GLN A 110 7.06 3.93 -0.23
CA GLN A 110 7.39 4.42 -1.59
C GLN A 110 6.68 3.62 -2.68
N ILE A 111 5.69 2.79 -2.31
CA ILE A 111 4.96 1.93 -3.24
C ILE A 111 5.91 0.94 -3.96
N ASN A 112 7.08 0.66 -3.37
CA ASN A 112 7.97 -0.37 -3.87
C ASN A 112 7.45 -1.75 -3.41
N CYS A 113 6.49 -2.25 -4.18
CA CYS A 113 5.82 -3.52 -3.95
C CYS A 113 6.47 -4.68 -4.73
N SER A 114 7.75 -4.54 -5.07
CA SER A 114 8.55 -5.62 -5.62
C SER A 114 8.79 -6.66 -4.52
N SER A 115 7.90 -7.65 -4.48
CA SER A 115 8.08 -8.94 -3.83
C SER A 115 7.88 -10.07 -4.83
#